data_AF-W0VDY7-F1
#
_entry.id   AF-W0VDY7-F1
#
_cell.length_a   1.000
_cell.length_b   1.000
_cell.length_c   1.000
_cell.angle_alpha   90.00
_cell.angle_beta   90.00
_cell.angle_gamma   90.00
#
_symmetry.space_group_name_H-M   'P 1'
#
loop_
_entity.id
_entity.type
_entity.pdbx_description
1 polymer ?
#
loop_
_entity_poly.entity_id
_entity_poly.type
_entity_poly.pdbx_seq_one_letter_code
_entity_poly.pdbx_strand_id
1 'polypeptide(L)'
;MKQLNGLSGLSALIIEPHPGMRASLHNMLNLCGLAKIEDAASSGQAIRQLSMKSFDLILCEYDLEGGQDGQQMLEDLRHHKLIHASTMFFMVTGEGSFSKVVSAAELLPTDYILKPFTADNMLERIARALDKRNALMPVYQLMDVGSERAAIDACTEGAQQYPRYATDFMRLRAELHIVLGEAEHAEPLYAGLYDSKAIGWARLGQAKTLFMRGRYEESRQMLETLLENNKKFVDAYDWLARAHFALGDLPQSQATLSEAVALSPHAVRRLRKLGEVALAAGDIDTAAQAQKQVVTKAKYSEFRDPEDHARLVLMLVRKGDPLQAGAAIRELDKSMGGQKNTELCSAIASAALHGHTGNMVRMNASLDLALAACRQSVGLSSAMKMELARTCLDHGREEEAGEVLRDVMRNAPDSAAMKQAMAVLQSAGRGEQALALARLSRQEVADMVAAGAARAKEGDFGGAVELMLEAVGKLPDNPQVVFNAAVAVLKCLEHRGWDSRLGQHALNFIGGVRRLDPANPKLPVLAGLHQQILRKYNVRGGGLARPV
;
A
#
# COMPACT_ATOMS: atom_id res chain seq x y z
N MET A 1 14.04 39.69 6.75
CA MET A 1 15.11 39.55 5.72
C MET A 1 16.15 38.45 6.00
N LYS A 2 16.56 38.12 7.25
CA LYS A 2 17.52 37.02 7.51
C LYS A 2 16.97 35.59 7.34
N GLN A 3 15.65 35.37 7.26
CA GLN A 3 15.03 34.05 7.06
C GLN A 3 14.79 33.65 5.59
N LEU A 4 15.05 34.54 4.61
CA LEU A 4 14.65 34.32 3.20
C LEU A 4 15.62 33.48 2.36
N ASN A 5 16.80 33.11 2.86
CA ASN A 5 17.79 32.34 2.06
C ASN A 5 17.72 30.81 2.23
N GLY A 6 16.86 30.29 3.12
CA GLY A 6 16.80 28.85 3.40
C GLY A 6 16.24 27.99 2.26
N LEU A 7 15.44 28.59 1.38
CA LEU A 7 14.80 27.90 0.26
C LEU A 7 15.65 27.86 -1.02
N SER A 8 16.80 28.54 -1.02
CA SER A 8 17.67 28.61 -2.20
C SER A 8 18.17 27.23 -2.58
N GLY A 9 18.01 26.87 -3.86
CA GLY A 9 18.45 25.58 -4.41
C GLY A 9 17.39 24.46 -4.40
N LEU A 10 16.31 24.62 -3.63
CA LEU A 10 15.19 23.66 -3.60
C LEU A 10 14.29 23.79 -4.84
N SER A 11 13.54 22.72 -5.14
CA SER A 11 12.48 22.72 -6.16
C SER A 11 11.08 22.62 -5.55
N ALA A 12 10.11 23.28 -6.17
CA ALA A 12 8.71 23.29 -5.75
C ALA A 12 7.76 22.92 -6.89
N LEU A 13 6.68 22.21 -6.54
CA LEU A 13 5.54 21.97 -7.42
C LEU A 13 4.28 22.61 -6.81
N ILE A 14 3.60 23.45 -7.58
CA ILE A 14 2.30 24.05 -7.22
C ILE A 14 1.19 23.32 -7.97
N ILE A 15 0.25 22.73 -7.25
CA ILE A 15 -0.92 22.03 -7.78
C ILE A 15 -2.15 22.82 -7.38
N GLU A 16 -2.66 23.65 -8.28
CA GLU A 16 -3.76 24.56 -7.99
C GLU A 16 -4.53 24.84 -9.28
N PRO A 17 -5.85 24.56 -9.36
CA PRO A 17 -6.62 24.71 -10.59
C PRO A 17 -6.81 26.17 -11.01
N HIS A 18 -6.86 27.12 -10.05
CA HIS A 18 -7.12 28.52 -10.36
C HIS A 18 -5.85 29.29 -10.80
N PRO A 19 -5.76 29.80 -12.05
CA PRO A 19 -4.55 30.42 -12.59
C PRO A 19 -4.04 31.62 -11.78
N GLY A 20 -4.95 32.45 -11.26
CA GLY A 20 -4.58 33.60 -10.45
C GLY A 20 -3.96 33.20 -9.10
N MET A 21 -4.43 32.10 -8.50
CA MET A 21 -3.87 31.60 -7.24
C MET A 21 -2.52 30.93 -7.48
N ARG A 22 -2.38 30.15 -8.57
CA ARG A 22 -1.08 29.63 -9.02
C ARG A 22 -0.04 30.72 -9.18
N ALA A 23 -0.37 31.78 -9.93
CA ALA A 23 0.55 32.90 -10.15
C ALA A 23 0.92 33.62 -8.85
N SER A 24 -0.04 33.77 -7.93
CA SER A 24 0.21 34.36 -6.60
C SER A 24 1.17 33.51 -5.77
N LEU A 25 0.92 32.21 -5.64
CA LEU A 25 1.79 31.26 -4.94
C LEU A 25 3.20 31.23 -5.53
N HIS A 26 3.29 31.20 -6.87
CA HIS A 26 4.55 31.24 -7.60
C HIS A 26 5.36 32.50 -7.27
N ASN A 27 4.72 33.67 -7.30
CA ASN A 27 5.35 34.94 -6.94
C ASN A 27 5.82 34.97 -5.49
N MET A 28 5.02 34.46 -4.55
CA MET A 28 5.40 34.40 -3.12
C MET A 28 6.65 33.53 -2.90
N LEU A 29 6.72 32.35 -3.52
CA LEU A 29 7.88 31.46 -3.42
C LEU A 29 9.12 32.09 -4.08
N ASN A 30 8.96 32.74 -5.23
CA ASN A 30 10.05 33.38 -5.95
C ASN A 30 10.65 34.57 -5.17
N LEU A 31 9.81 35.38 -4.50
CA LEU A 31 10.26 36.46 -3.59
C LEU A 31 11.14 35.95 -2.44
N CYS A 32 11.12 34.64 -2.17
CA CYS A 32 11.90 33.98 -1.14
C CYS A 32 13.07 33.15 -1.69
N GLY A 33 13.48 33.42 -2.93
CA GLY A 33 14.67 32.82 -3.53
C GLY A 33 14.50 31.38 -4.02
N LEU A 34 13.27 30.84 -4.03
CA LEU A 34 12.98 29.55 -4.66
C LEU A 34 12.69 29.77 -6.14
N ALA A 35 13.69 29.57 -6.99
CA ALA A 35 13.60 29.83 -8.43
C ALA A 35 13.10 28.62 -9.25
N LYS A 36 13.29 27.39 -8.75
CA LYS A 36 12.89 26.16 -9.44
C LYS A 36 11.45 25.80 -9.08
N ILE A 37 10.49 26.53 -9.62
CA ILE A 37 9.07 26.29 -9.40
C ILE A 37 8.44 25.77 -10.69
N GLU A 38 7.63 24.73 -10.56
CA GLU A 38 6.76 24.26 -11.63
C GLU A 38 5.31 24.22 -11.14
N ASP A 39 4.39 24.24 -12.10
CA ASP A 39 2.97 24.25 -11.83
C ASP A 39 2.21 23.16 -12.58
N ALA A 40 1.09 22.76 -11.97
CA ALA A 40 0.14 21.81 -12.51
C ALA A 40 -1.29 22.30 -12.23
N ALA A 41 -2.14 22.25 -13.24
CA ALA A 41 -3.54 22.67 -13.12
C ALA A 41 -4.47 21.53 -12.64
N SER A 42 -3.98 20.29 -12.58
CA SER A 42 -4.75 19.12 -12.16
C SER A 42 -3.87 18.03 -11.55
N SER A 43 -4.50 17.10 -10.82
CA SER A 43 -3.81 15.94 -10.21
C SER A 43 -3.06 15.11 -11.25
N GLY A 44 -3.69 14.80 -12.40
CA GLY A 44 -3.07 14.01 -13.46
C GLY A 44 -1.83 14.67 -14.08
N GLN A 45 -1.83 16.01 -14.24
CA GLN A 45 -0.62 16.72 -14.69
C GLN A 45 0.50 16.62 -13.65
N ALA A 46 0.16 16.81 -12.38
CA ALA A 46 1.12 16.75 -11.29
C ALA A 46 1.69 15.34 -11.09
N ILE A 47 0.88 14.28 -11.20
CA ILE A 47 1.33 12.87 -11.14
C ILE A 47 2.32 12.57 -12.26
N ARG A 48 2.06 13.03 -13.50
CA ARG A 48 3.00 12.86 -14.62
C ARG A 48 4.35 13.55 -14.34
N GLN A 49 4.32 14.77 -13.81
CA GLN A 49 5.56 15.47 -13.44
C GLN A 49 6.32 14.74 -12.32
N LEU A 50 5.62 14.31 -11.28
CA LEU A 50 6.18 13.59 -10.13
C LEU A 50 6.71 12.20 -10.50
N SER A 51 6.22 11.61 -11.59
CA SER A 51 6.75 10.35 -12.14
C SER A 51 8.09 10.54 -12.86
N MET A 52 8.40 11.75 -13.33
CA MET A 52 9.63 12.05 -14.07
C MET A 52 10.72 12.69 -13.20
N LYS A 53 10.34 13.39 -12.13
CA LYS A 53 11.28 14.14 -11.27
C LYS A 53 10.75 14.32 -9.86
N SER A 54 11.67 14.54 -8.93
CA SER A 54 11.38 14.80 -7.52
C SER A 54 11.31 16.30 -7.22
N PHE A 55 10.45 16.65 -6.26
CA PHE A 55 10.37 18.00 -5.70
C PHE A 55 10.60 17.98 -4.18
N ASP A 56 11.20 19.06 -3.67
CA ASP A 56 11.43 19.25 -2.23
C ASP A 56 10.18 19.77 -1.52
N LEU A 57 9.40 20.61 -2.21
CA LEU A 57 8.17 21.23 -1.72
C LEU A 57 7.02 20.98 -2.69
N ILE A 58 5.86 20.59 -2.16
CA ILE A 58 4.61 20.51 -2.92
C ILE A 58 3.58 21.36 -2.20
N LEU A 59 2.97 22.30 -2.91
CA LEU A 59 1.79 23.03 -2.47
C LEU A 59 0.60 22.50 -3.26
N CYS A 60 -0.29 21.78 -2.59
CA CYS A 60 -1.44 21.14 -3.24
C CYS A 60 -2.74 21.75 -2.73
N GLU A 61 -3.57 22.28 -3.64
CA GLU A 61 -4.96 22.58 -3.32
C GLU A 61 -5.69 21.30 -2.90
N TYR A 62 -6.55 21.42 -1.89
CA TYR A 62 -7.40 20.34 -1.44
C TYR A 62 -8.51 20.04 -2.45
N ASP A 63 -9.24 21.07 -2.88
CA ASP A 63 -10.35 20.95 -3.83
C ASP A 63 -9.85 21.02 -5.27
N LEU A 64 -9.17 19.97 -5.70
CA LEU A 64 -8.71 19.84 -7.08
C LEU A 64 -9.91 19.56 -8.01
N GLU A 65 -10.03 20.37 -9.05
CA GLU A 65 -10.99 20.12 -10.13
C GLU A 65 -10.63 18.81 -10.86
N GLY A 66 -11.66 18.08 -11.31
CA GLY A 66 -11.47 16.84 -12.07
C GLY A 66 -11.66 15.55 -11.26
N GLY A 67 -12.14 15.63 -10.02
CA GLY A 67 -12.74 14.51 -9.29
C GLY A 67 -11.81 13.67 -8.40
N GLN A 68 -10.50 13.93 -8.43
CA GLN A 68 -9.55 13.46 -7.43
C GLN A 68 -9.12 14.64 -6.56
N ASP A 69 -9.40 14.60 -5.26
CA ASP A 69 -9.01 15.67 -4.33
C ASP A 69 -7.53 15.56 -3.89
N GLY A 70 -7.01 16.62 -3.26
CA GLY A 70 -5.61 16.69 -2.82
C GLY A 70 -5.25 15.61 -1.79
N GLN A 71 -6.21 15.15 -0.98
CA GLN A 71 -5.98 14.10 0.02
C GLN A 71 -5.82 12.74 -0.65
N GLN A 72 -6.71 12.39 -1.57
CA GLN A 72 -6.60 11.20 -2.41
C GLN A 72 -5.29 11.21 -3.20
N MET A 73 -4.92 12.37 -3.74
CA MET A 73 -3.65 12.51 -4.44
C MET A 73 -2.45 12.23 -3.52
N LEU A 74 -2.42 12.78 -2.29
CA LEU A 74 -1.35 12.49 -1.33
C LEU A 74 -1.27 11.00 -0.99
N GLU A 75 -2.40 10.30 -0.86
CA GLU A 75 -2.47 8.85 -0.66
C GLU A 75 -1.81 8.10 -1.81
N ASP A 76 -2.18 8.44 -3.04
CA ASP A 76 -1.66 7.82 -4.25
C ASP A 76 -0.15 8.08 -4.39
N LEU A 77 0.31 9.32 -4.19
CA LEU A 77 1.73 9.68 -4.28
C LEU A 77 2.59 8.89 -3.29
N ARG A 78 2.12 8.72 -2.05
CA ARG A 78 2.84 7.94 -1.03
C ARG A 78 2.81 6.45 -1.33
N HIS A 79 1.65 5.93 -1.76
CA HIS A 79 1.50 4.51 -2.07
C HIS A 79 2.38 4.05 -3.20
N HIS A 80 2.38 4.82 -4.29
CA HIS A 80 3.15 4.57 -5.49
C HIS A 80 4.59 5.10 -5.37
N LYS A 81 4.99 5.59 -4.18
CA LYS A 81 6.34 6.09 -3.87
C LYS A 81 6.82 7.19 -4.83
N LEU A 82 5.89 8.00 -5.35
CA LEU A 82 6.18 9.10 -6.27
C LEU A 82 6.80 10.32 -5.58
N ILE A 83 6.74 10.38 -4.25
CA ILE A 83 7.41 11.41 -3.45
C ILE A 83 8.35 10.77 -2.43
N HIS A 84 9.40 11.50 -2.05
CA HIS A 84 10.36 11.07 -1.03
C HIS A 84 9.79 11.28 0.38
N ALA A 85 10.31 10.53 1.36
CA ALA A 85 9.97 10.78 2.77
C ALA A 85 10.34 12.20 3.22
N SER A 86 11.34 12.82 2.58
CA SER A 86 11.79 14.18 2.85
C SER A 86 11.03 15.28 2.10
N THR A 87 10.11 14.93 1.19
CA THR A 87 9.30 15.91 0.45
C THR A 87 8.31 16.58 1.40
N MET A 88 8.36 17.91 1.48
CA MET A 88 7.40 18.69 2.25
C MET A 88 6.12 18.86 1.44
N PHE A 89 5.04 18.22 1.88
CA PHE A 89 3.74 18.30 1.21
C PHE A 89 2.80 19.18 2.03
N PHE A 90 2.50 20.37 1.55
CA PHE A 90 1.54 21.27 2.17
C PHE A 90 0.20 21.17 1.45
N MET A 91 -0.85 21.00 2.24
CA MET A 91 -2.20 21.13 1.72
C MET A 91 -2.65 22.58 1.87
N VAL A 92 -3.16 23.18 0.80
CA VAL A 92 -3.73 24.52 0.78
C VAL A 92 -5.24 24.35 0.63
N THR A 93 -6.05 25.02 1.46
CA THR A 93 -7.51 24.82 1.43
C THR A 93 -8.27 26.07 1.85
N GLY A 94 -9.43 26.30 1.24
CA GLY A 94 -10.40 27.33 1.65
C GLY A 94 -11.39 26.88 2.72
N GLU A 95 -11.38 25.60 3.13
CA GLU A 95 -12.33 25.08 4.12
C GLU A 95 -11.96 25.59 5.53
N GLY A 96 -12.65 26.65 5.97
CA GLY A 96 -12.45 27.25 7.31
C GLY A 96 -12.81 26.33 8.48
N SER A 97 -13.45 25.17 8.23
CA SER A 97 -13.59 24.12 9.23
C SER A 97 -12.26 23.35 9.35
N PHE A 98 -11.28 23.99 9.97
CA PHE A 98 -10.00 23.41 10.39
C PHE A 98 -10.17 22.03 11.05
N SER A 99 -11.30 21.82 11.75
CA SER A 99 -11.67 20.56 12.41
C SER A 99 -12.20 19.44 11.50
N LYS A 100 -12.59 19.71 10.25
CA LYS A 100 -12.92 18.65 9.28
C LYS A 100 -11.65 18.15 8.60
N VAL A 101 -10.76 19.08 8.23
CA VAL A 101 -9.56 18.78 7.47
C VAL A 101 -8.46 18.14 8.33
N VAL A 102 -8.19 18.66 9.54
CA VAL A 102 -7.07 18.18 10.39
C VAL A 102 -7.44 16.94 11.19
N SER A 103 -8.69 16.84 11.66
CA SER A 103 -9.10 15.70 12.49
C SER A 103 -9.37 14.45 11.67
N ALA A 104 -9.82 14.59 10.41
CA ALA A 104 -10.05 13.49 9.47
C ALA A 104 -8.86 13.21 8.53
N ALA A 105 -7.70 13.87 8.71
CA ALA A 105 -6.52 13.66 7.88
C ALA A 105 -5.89 12.28 8.17
N GLU A 106 -6.26 11.29 7.37
CA GLU A 106 -5.77 9.90 7.44
C GLU A 106 -4.27 9.77 7.08
N LEU A 107 -3.80 10.69 6.24
CA LEU A 107 -2.39 10.87 5.92
C LEU A 107 -2.03 12.28 6.30
N LEU A 108 -1.11 12.42 7.25
CA LEU A 108 -0.63 13.72 7.70
C LEU A 108 0.20 14.36 6.57
N PRO A 109 -0.27 15.44 5.91
CA PRO A 109 0.64 16.31 5.18
C PRO A 109 1.65 16.93 6.14
N THR A 110 2.65 17.62 5.61
CA THR A 110 3.60 18.38 6.40
C THR A 110 2.91 19.46 7.23
N ASP A 111 1.96 20.19 6.62
CA ASP A 111 1.08 21.14 7.30
C ASP A 111 -0.12 21.50 6.40
N TYR A 112 -1.14 22.13 6.99
CA TYR A 112 -2.27 22.73 6.29
C TYR A 112 -2.15 24.26 6.28
N ILE A 113 -2.40 24.87 5.13
CA ILE A 113 -2.45 26.31 4.92
C ILE A 113 -3.90 26.71 4.59
N LEU A 114 -4.53 27.45 5.50
CA LEU A 114 -5.89 27.94 5.32
C LEU A 114 -5.91 29.22 4.49
N LYS A 115 -6.78 29.27 3.47
CA LYS A 115 -7.10 30.49 2.70
C LYS A 115 -8.15 31.33 3.48
N PRO A 116 -8.03 32.67 3.48
CA PRO A 116 -6.93 33.46 2.92
C PRO A 116 -5.69 33.43 3.84
N PHE A 117 -4.50 33.44 3.24
CA PHE A 117 -3.22 33.52 3.94
C PHE A 117 -2.38 34.68 3.40
N THR A 118 -1.47 35.19 4.24
CA THR A 118 -0.43 36.13 3.82
C THR A 118 0.82 35.36 3.40
N ALA A 119 1.67 35.98 2.57
CA ALA A 119 2.97 35.41 2.21
C ALA A 119 3.78 35.07 3.47
N ASP A 120 3.85 36.00 4.43
CA ASP A 120 4.62 35.81 5.68
C ASP A 120 4.15 34.58 6.48
N ASN A 121 2.83 34.39 6.67
CA ASN A 121 2.29 33.25 7.41
C ASN A 121 2.58 31.92 6.71
N MET A 122 2.47 31.88 5.38
CA MET A 122 2.79 30.68 4.60
C MET A 122 4.29 30.36 4.70
N LEU A 123 5.13 31.36 4.53
CA LEU A 123 6.58 31.20 4.53
C LEU A 123 7.11 30.80 5.90
N GLU A 124 6.55 31.31 6.99
CA GLU A 124 6.91 30.88 8.35
C GLU A 124 6.60 29.40 8.58
N ARG A 125 5.46 28.90 8.06
CA ARG A 125 5.12 27.47 8.11
C ARG A 125 6.11 26.63 7.29
N ILE A 126 6.42 27.06 6.07
CA ILE A 126 7.42 26.40 5.21
C ILE A 126 8.81 26.40 5.86
N ALA A 127 9.24 27.52 6.45
CA ALA A 127 10.54 27.62 7.10
C ALA A 127 10.66 26.69 8.31
N ARG A 128 9.60 26.57 9.14
CA ARG A 128 9.56 25.60 10.25
C ARG A 128 9.61 24.16 9.77
N ALA A 129 8.90 23.84 8.69
CA ALA A 129 8.94 22.52 8.08
C ALA A 129 10.32 22.20 7.50
N LEU A 130 10.97 23.18 6.86
CA LEU A 130 12.31 23.03 6.30
C LEU A 130 13.36 22.79 7.39
N ASP A 131 13.31 23.54 8.49
CA ASP A 131 14.20 23.35 9.65
C ASP A 131 14.09 21.92 10.19
N LYS A 132 12.85 21.44 10.37
CA LYS A 132 12.58 20.06 10.77
C LYS A 132 13.08 19.03 9.75
N ARG A 133 12.77 19.25 8.46
CA ARG A 133 13.19 18.38 7.36
C ARG A 133 14.71 18.22 7.34
N ASN A 134 15.45 19.32 7.50
CA ASN A 134 16.91 19.31 7.46
C ASN A 134 17.49 18.52 8.63
N ALA A 135 16.92 18.65 9.84
CA ALA A 135 17.32 17.84 10.99
C ALA A 135 17.06 16.34 10.76
N LEU A 136 15.92 15.98 10.17
CA LEU A 136 15.52 14.59 9.91
C LEU A 136 16.11 14.01 8.61
N MET A 137 16.84 14.80 7.82
CA MET A 137 17.33 14.42 6.49
C MET A 137 18.16 13.12 6.48
N PRO A 138 19.11 12.88 7.42
CA PRO A 138 19.86 11.63 7.44
C PRO A 138 18.95 10.40 7.58
N VAL A 139 17.89 10.50 8.38
CA VAL A 139 16.89 9.42 8.56
C VAL A 139 16.12 9.23 7.27
N TYR A 140 15.61 10.30 6.65
CA TYR A 140 14.84 10.20 5.41
C TYR A 140 15.64 9.61 4.25
N GLN A 141 16.91 9.96 4.10
CA GLN A 141 17.77 9.37 3.08
C GLN A 141 17.95 7.87 3.26
N LEU A 142 18.10 7.41 4.52
CA LEU A 142 18.20 6.00 4.85
C LEU A 142 16.88 5.25 4.60
N MET A 143 15.73 5.90 4.87
CA MET A 143 14.41 5.35 4.54
C MET A 143 14.21 5.21 3.02
N ASP A 144 14.59 6.22 2.24
CA ASP A 144 14.42 6.22 0.79
C ASP A 144 15.23 5.10 0.11
N VAL A 145 16.39 4.72 0.67
CA VAL A 145 17.20 3.57 0.18
C VAL A 145 16.83 2.24 0.86
N GLY A 146 15.79 2.19 1.68
CA GLY A 146 15.30 0.98 2.33
C GLY A 146 16.22 0.43 3.44
N SER A 147 16.99 1.30 4.09
CA SER A 147 17.89 0.99 5.21
C SER A 147 17.27 1.40 6.56
N GLU A 148 16.12 0.81 6.90
CA GLU A 148 15.33 1.13 8.09
C GLU A 148 16.11 0.92 9.39
N ARG A 149 17.00 -0.09 9.45
CA ARG A 149 17.82 -0.32 10.66
C ARG A 149 18.80 0.82 10.91
N ALA A 150 19.49 1.27 9.87
CA ALA A 150 20.36 2.44 9.97
C ALA A 150 19.54 3.70 10.25
N ALA A 151 18.32 3.81 9.71
CA ALA A 151 17.42 4.92 9.99
C ALA A 151 16.99 4.95 11.47
N ILE A 152 16.75 3.79 12.11
CA ILE A 152 16.46 3.66 13.54
C ILE A 152 17.65 4.14 14.39
N ASP A 153 18.86 3.75 14.02
CA ASP A 153 20.08 4.20 14.70
C ASP A 153 20.26 5.73 14.54
N ALA A 154 20.09 6.23 13.31
CA ALA A 154 20.14 7.66 13.01
C ALA A 154 19.05 8.46 13.74
N CYS A 155 17.86 7.87 14.00
CA CYS A 155 16.86 8.52 14.85
C CYS A 155 17.35 8.70 16.28
N THR A 156 18.08 7.72 16.80
CA THR A 156 18.61 7.77 18.17
C THR A 156 19.68 8.85 18.30
N GLU A 157 20.61 8.91 17.35
CA GLU A 157 21.65 9.94 17.28
C GLU A 157 21.04 11.33 17.04
N GLY A 158 20.11 11.44 16.09
CA GLY A 158 19.45 12.69 15.74
C GLY A 158 18.63 13.29 16.89
N ALA A 159 17.98 12.46 17.70
CA ALA A 159 17.25 12.91 18.89
C ALA A 159 18.17 13.60 19.92
N GLN A 160 19.44 13.16 20.01
CA GLN A 160 20.44 13.77 20.89
C GLN A 160 21.03 15.05 20.26
N GLN A 161 21.32 15.02 18.96
CA GLN A 161 21.91 16.15 18.24
C GLN A 161 20.94 17.32 18.06
N TYR A 162 19.65 17.05 17.91
CA TYR A 162 18.60 18.04 17.72
C TYR A 162 17.48 17.89 18.77
N PRO A 163 17.72 18.27 20.04
CA PRO A 163 16.75 18.08 21.13
C PRO A 163 15.37 18.69 20.87
N ARG A 164 15.31 19.78 20.08
CA ARG A 164 14.06 20.42 19.65
C ARG A 164 13.13 19.47 18.88
N TYR A 165 13.69 18.49 18.16
CA TYR A 165 12.96 17.52 17.33
C TYR A 165 13.01 16.09 17.90
N ALA A 166 13.41 15.92 19.17
CA ALA A 166 13.55 14.60 19.79
C ALA A 166 12.27 13.76 19.72
N THR A 167 11.10 14.38 19.89
CA THR A 167 9.79 13.71 19.76
C THR A 167 9.52 13.24 18.33
N ASP A 168 9.88 14.03 17.31
CA ASP A 168 9.74 13.64 15.90
C ASP A 168 10.65 12.44 15.56
N PHE A 169 11.90 12.45 16.05
CA PHE A 169 12.82 11.31 15.90
C PHE A 169 12.31 10.05 16.60
N MET A 170 11.81 10.19 17.83
CA MET A 170 11.25 9.08 18.61
C MET A 170 10.02 8.48 17.92
N ARG A 171 9.18 9.34 17.34
CA ARG A 171 8.03 8.94 16.51
C ARG A 171 8.48 8.15 15.28
N LEU A 172 9.40 8.70 14.48
CA LEU A 172 9.91 8.01 13.28
C LEU A 172 10.56 6.66 13.66
N ARG A 173 11.30 6.60 14.76
CA ARG A 173 11.88 5.36 15.26
C ARG A 173 10.81 4.31 15.57
N ALA A 174 9.73 4.70 16.24
CA ALA A 174 8.61 3.80 16.53
C ALA A 174 7.92 3.32 15.25
N GLU A 175 7.66 4.23 14.30
CA GLU A 175 7.07 3.89 13.00
C GLU A 175 7.96 2.93 12.20
N LEU A 176 9.29 3.10 12.24
CA LEU A 176 10.24 2.19 11.58
C LEU A 176 10.25 0.79 12.21
N HIS A 177 10.16 0.68 13.53
CA HIS A 177 10.00 -0.63 14.19
C HIS A 177 8.69 -1.31 13.79
N ILE A 178 7.58 -0.57 13.67
CA ILE A 178 6.32 -1.10 13.14
C ILE A 178 6.48 -1.62 11.71
N VAL A 179 7.16 -0.86 10.84
CA VAL A 179 7.44 -1.28 9.45
C VAL A 179 8.28 -2.56 9.40
N LEU A 180 9.18 -2.76 10.37
CA LEU A 180 9.99 -3.98 10.50
C LEU A 180 9.26 -5.15 11.19
N GLY A 181 8.01 -4.98 11.62
CA GLY A 181 7.29 -6.01 12.38
C GLY A 181 7.67 -6.10 13.86
N GLU A 182 8.54 -5.22 14.35
CA GLU A 182 9.15 -5.26 15.68
C GLU A 182 8.28 -4.53 16.73
N ALA A 183 7.04 -5.00 16.89
CA ALA A 183 6.06 -4.36 17.78
C ALA A 183 6.55 -4.23 19.24
N GLU A 184 7.36 -5.18 19.71
CA GLU A 184 7.97 -5.19 21.05
C GLU A 184 8.93 -4.02 21.29
N HIS A 185 9.64 -3.56 20.24
CA HIS A 185 10.55 -2.41 20.31
C HIS A 185 9.80 -1.09 20.15
N ALA A 186 8.70 -1.08 19.38
CA ALA A 186 7.86 0.10 19.17
C ALA A 186 7.00 0.46 20.39
N GLU A 187 6.51 -0.54 21.14
CA GLU A 187 5.58 -0.34 22.27
C GLU A 187 6.11 0.61 23.36
N PRO A 188 7.33 0.44 23.92
CA PRO A 188 7.85 1.36 24.93
C PRO A 188 8.06 2.78 24.38
N LEU A 189 8.30 2.93 23.08
CA LEU A 189 8.41 4.24 22.43
C LEU A 189 7.06 4.94 22.41
N TYR A 190 6.00 4.26 21.96
CA TYR A 190 4.66 4.83 21.97
C TYR A 190 4.15 5.12 23.38
N ALA A 191 4.47 4.27 24.36
CA ALA A 191 4.15 4.51 25.76
C ALA A 191 4.83 5.78 26.30
N GLY A 192 6.15 5.93 26.09
CA GLY A 192 6.88 7.12 26.53
C GLY A 192 6.42 8.41 25.83
N LEU A 193 6.07 8.32 24.54
CA LEU A 193 5.47 9.42 23.80
C LEU A 193 4.12 9.82 24.42
N TYR A 194 3.26 8.87 24.75
CA TYR A 194 1.97 9.15 25.37
C TYR A 194 2.12 9.85 26.74
N ASP A 195 3.02 9.37 27.60
CA ASP A 195 3.29 9.97 28.92
C ASP A 195 3.80 11.42 28.81
N SER A 196 4.51 11.75 27.73
CA SER A 196 4.91 13.12 27.41
C SER A 196 3.76 14.04 26.94
N LYS A 197 2.50 13.58 27.07
CA LYS A 197 1.28 14.18 26.50
C LYS A 197 1.31 14.27 24.98
N ALA A 198 2.04 13.38 24.29
CA ALA A 198 1.95 13.30 22.85
C ALA A 198 0.57 12.78 22.43
N ILE A 199 -0.01 13.51 21.48
CA ILE A 199 -1.36 13.46 20.92
C ILE A 199 -1.79 12.05 20.47
N GLY A 200 -3.10 11.83 20.27
CA GLY A 200 -3.77 10.55 19.96
C GLY A 200 -3.12 9.61 18.92
N TRP A 201 -2.21 10.08 18.08
CA TRP A 201 -1.38 9.21 17.22
C TRP A 201 -0.45 8.27 18.01
N ALA A 202 0.04 8.67 19.19
CA ALA A 202 0.87 7.81 20.04
C ALA A 202 0.03 6.67 20.64
N ARG A 203 -1.20 6.98 21.08
CA ARG A 203 -2.19 6.00 21.54
C ARG A 203 -2.57 5.03 20.44
N LEU A 204 -2.80 5.54 19.23
CA LEU A 204 -3.03 4.72 18.05
C LEU A 204 -1.82 3.82 17.76
N GLY A 205 -0.60 4.35 17.82
CA GLY A 205 0.64 3.56 17.67
C GLY A 205 0.74 2.41 18.69
N GLN A 206 0.42 2.68 19.95
CA GLN A 206 0.36 1.65 20.99
C GLN A 206 -0.71 0.59 20.69
N ALA A 207 -1.91 0.99 20.26
CA ALA A 207 -2.93 0.03 19.85
C ALA A 207 -2.46 -0.84 18.67
N LYS A 208 -1.79 -0.25 17.66
CA LYS A 208 -1.16 -1.01 16.56
C LYS A 208 -0.16 -2.04 17.08
N THR A 209 0.69 -1.69 18.04
CA THR A 209 1.64 -2.65 18.63
C THR A 209 0.93 -3.81 19.32
N LEU A 210 -0.14 -3.55 20.09
CA LEU A 210 -0.94 -4.58 20.73
C LEU A 210 -1.59 -5.51 19.71
N PHE A 211 -2.17 -4.95 18.65
CA PHE A 211 -2.77 -5.71 17.56
C PHE A 211 -1.73 -6.64 16.90
N MET A 212 -0.54 -6.12 16.57
CA MET A 212 0.54 -6.91 15.96
C MET A 212 1.03 -8.04 16.86
N ARG A 213 0.94 -7.87 18.19
CA ARG A 213 1.26 -8.90 19.19
C ARG A 213 0.11 -9.88 19.45
N GLY A 214 -0.98 -9.82 18.68
CA GLY A 214 -2.15 -10.69 18.85
C GLY A 214 -3.05 -10.33 20.05
N ARG A 215 -2.78 -9.22 20.73
CA ARG A 215 -3.56 -8.73 21.89
C ARG A 215 -4.73 -7.88 21.41
N TYR A 216 -5.62 -8.49 20.62
CA TYR A 216 -6.69 -7.79 19.91
C TYR A 216 -7.70 -7.10 20.83
N GLU A 217 -8.03 -7.73 21.95
CA GLU A 217 -8.98 -7.21 22.93
C GLU A 217 -8.47 -5.91 23.59
N GLU A 218 -7.19 -5.87 23.97
CA GLU A 218 -6.58 -4.67 24.55
C GLU A 218 -6.41 -3.56 23.52
N SER A 219 -6.08 -3.93 22.27
CA SER A 219 -6.09 -2.99 21.14
C SER A 219 -7.47 -2.37 20.94
N ARG A 220 -8.54 -3.18 20.99
CA ARG A 220 -9.93 -2.72 20.83
C ARG A 220 -10.28 -1.68 21.90
N GLN A 221 -10.11 -2.03 23.18
CA GLN A 221 -10.42 -1.14 24.31
C GLN A 221 -9.66 0.19 24.20
N MET A 222 -8.38 0.13 23.83
CA MET A 222 -7.54 1.31 23.66
C MET A 222 -8.04 2.25 22.56
N LEU A 223 -8.53 1.69 21.45
CA LEU A 223 -9.07 2.44 20.31
C LEU A 223 -10.46 3.01 20.62
N GLU A 224 -11.31 2.27 21.34
CA GLU A 224 -12.60 2.76 21.83
C GLU A 224 -12.41 3.99 22.72
N THR A 225 -11.53 3.91 23.73
CA THR A 225 -11.20 5.07 24.59
C THR A 225 -10.63 6.24 23.78
N LEU A 226 -9.84 5.98 22.74
CA LEU A 226 -9.29 7.03 21.88
C LEU A 226 -10.40 7.75 21.09
N LEU A 227 -11.39 7.01 20.59
CA LEU A 227 -12.51 7.55 19.83
C LEU A 227 -13.55 8.25 20.70
N GLU A 228 -13.74 7.82 21.96
CA GLU A 228 -14.55 8.54 22.94
C GLU A 228 -14.03 9.98 23.15
N ASN A 229 -12.70 10.14 23.19
CA ASN A 229 -12.04 11.43 23.38
C ASN A 229 -11.87 12.23 22.07
N ASN A 230 -11.79 11.55 20.93
CA ASN A 230 -11.62 12.19 19.62
C ASN A 230 -12.36 11.43 18.51
N LYS A 231 -13.67 11.65 18.42
CA LYS A 231 -14.58 11.02 17.43
C LYS A 231 -14.23 11.26 15.97
N LYS A 232 -13.36 12.24 15.68
CA LYS A 232 -12.98 12.53 14.30
C LYS A 232 -11.72 11.80 13.86
N PHE A 233 -11.08 11.02 14.75
CA PHE A 233 -9.81 10.38 14.44
C PHE A 233 -9.99 9.11 13.59
N VAL A 234 -10.18 9.31 12.28
CA VAL A 234 -10.58 8.27 11.33
C VAL A 234 -9.64 7.05 11.33
N ASP A 235 -8.32 7.25 11.41
CA ASP A 235 -7.35 6.15 11.48
C ASP A 235 -7.63 5.17 12.63
N ALA A 236 -8.15 5.65 13.76
CA ALA A 236 -8.48 4.78 14.89
C ALA A 236 -9.67 3.88 14.58
N TYR A 237 -10.65 4.34 13.80
CA TYR A 237 -11.74 3.49 13.33
C TYR A 237 -11.23 2.36 12.41
N ASP A 238 -10.29 2.66 11.51
CA ASP A 238 -9.72 1.63 10.61
C ASP A 238 -9.03 0.51 11.38
N TRP A 239 -8.34 0.85 12.47
CA TRP A 239 -7.71 -0.13 13.36
C TRP A 239 -8.71 -0.82 14.28
N LEU A 240 -9.76 -0.13 14.72
CA LEU A 240 -10.82 -0.71 15.56
C LEU A 240 -11.60 -1.76 14.77
N ALA A 241 -11.94 -1.46 13.51
CA ALA A 241 -12.57 -2.42 12.60
C ALA A 241 -11.70 -3.66 12.37
N ARG A 242 -10.37 -3.50 12.25
CA ARG A 242 -9.43 -4.64 12.17
C ARG A 242 -9.43 -5.46 13.44
N ALA A 243 -9.48 -4.82 14.62
CA ALA A 243 -9.58 -5.51 15.90
C ALA A 243 -10.87 -6.33 16.01
N HIS A 244 -12.04 -5.74 15.68
CA HIS A 244 -13.31 -6.47 15.62
C HIS A 244 -13.25 -7.65 14.65
N PHE A 245 -12.71 -7.45 13.45
CA PHE A 245 -12.55 -8.51 12.45
C PHE A 245 -11.69 -9.67 12.97
N ALA A 246 -10.55 -9.37 13.60
CA ALA A 246 -9.65 -10.38 14.17
C ALA A 246 -10.28 -11.16 15.34
N LEU A 247 -11.17 -10.51 16.10
CA LEU A 247 -11.98 -11.13 17.16
C LEU A 247 -13.18 -11.92 16.62
N GLY A 248 -13.46 -11.87 15.31
CA GLY A 248 -14.58 -12.55 14.66
C GLY A 248 -15.91 -11.78 14.71
N ASP A 249 -15.91 -10.55 15.20
CA ASP A 249 -17.10 -9.69 15.28
C ASP A 249 -17.29 -8.89 13.99
N LEU A 250 -17.75 -9.59 12.94
CA LEU A 250 -17.97 -9.01 11.62
C LEU A 250 -19.02 -7.88 11.62
N PRO A 251 -20.16 -7.98 12.34
CA PRO A 251 -21.14 -6.90 12.40
C PRO A 251 -20.57 -5.60 12.98
N GLN A 252 -19.82 -5.65 14.08
CA GLN A 252 -19.18 -4.44 14.62
C GLN A 252 -18.09 -3.91 13.68
N SER A 253 -17.27 -4.80 13.11
CA SER A 253 -16.26 -4.39 12.12
C SER A 253 -16.87 -3.60 10.95
N GLN A 254 -18.00 -4.07 10.42
CA GLN A 254 -18.75 -3.37 9.37
C GLN A 254 -19.30 -2.03 9.87
N ALA A 255 -19.92 -1.99 11.05
CA ALA A 255 -20.48 -0.77 11.62
C ALA A 255 -19.41 0.31 11.83
N THR A 256 -18.26 -0.05 12.41
CA THR A 256 -17.11 0.84 12.60
C THR A 256 -16.60 1.40 11.27
N LEU A 257 -16.46 0.56 10.23
CA LEU A 257 -16.05 1.02 8.90
C LEU A 257 -17.07 1.93 8.24
N SER A 258 -18.36 1.67 8.46
CA SER A 258 -19.45 2.48 7.90
C SER A 258 -19.46 3.88 8.52
N GLU A 259 -19.23 3.98 9.83
CA GLU A 259 -19.05 5.26 10.53
C GLU A 259 -17.80 6.02 10.01
N ALA A 260 -16.68 5.31 9.84
CA ALA A 260 -15.46 5.90 9.31
C ALA A 260 -15.60 6.41 7.86
N VAL A 261 -16.34 5.70 7.01
CA VAL A 261 -16.69 6.16 5.65
C VAL A 261 -17.61 7.37 5.69
N ALA A 262 -18.55 7.43 6.64
CA ALA A 262 -19.40 8.61 6.80
C ALA A 262 -18.60 9.87 7.20
N LEU A 263 -17.53 9.69 7.98
CA LEU A 263 -16.60 10.77 8.35
C LEU A 263 -15.67 11.18 7.21
N SER A 264 -15.15 10.20 6.45
CA SER A 264 -14.25 10.43 5.31
C SER A 264 -14.68 9.56 4.11
N PRO A 265 -15.59 10.09 3.25
CA PRO A 265 -16.19 9.32 2.16
C PRO A 265 -15.32 9.24 0.89
N HIS A 266 -14.13 9.84 0.92
CA HIS A 266 -13.22 9.91 -0.23
C HIS A 266 -12.08 8.89 -0.17
N ALA A 267 -11.88 8.22 0.97
CA ALA A 267 -10.83 7.21 1.13
C ALA A 267 -11.21 5.90 0.43
N VAL A 268 -10.72 5.73 -0.80
CA VAL A 268 -11.04 4.57 -1.66
C VAL A 268 -10.63 3.25 -0.99
N ARG A 269 -9.51 3.22 -0.28
CA ARG A 269 -9.07 2.01 0.45
C ARG A 269 -10.03 1.58 1.54
N ARG A 270 -10.58 2.53 2.29
CA ARG A 270 -11.57 2.23 3.33
C ARG A 270 -12.86 1.72 2.71
N LEU A 271 -13.31 2.32 1.61
CA LEU A 271 -14.47 1.83 0.86
C LEU A 271 -14.28 0.39 0.37
N ARG A 272 -13.10 0.05 -0.18
CA ARG A 272 -12.77 -1.34 -0.53
C ARG A 272 -12.85 -2.24 0.70
N LYS A 273 -12.29 -1.81 1.84
CA LYS A 273 -12.31 -2.62 3.06
C LYS A 273 -13.72 -2.81 3.62
N LEU A 274 -14.57 -1.77 3.58
CA LEU A 274 -15.98 -1.87 3.92
C LEU A 274 -16.69 -2.89 3.03
N GLY A 275 -16.44 -2.86 1.72
CA GLY A 275 -16.99 -3.85 0.79
C GLY A 275 -16.59 -5.29 1.12
N GLU A 276 -15.31 -5.52 1.42
CA GLU A 276 -14.80 -6.82 1.85
C GLU A 276 -15.45 -7.32 3.15
N VAL A 277 -15.51 -6.46 4.17
CA VAL A 277 -16.05 -6.82 5.49
C VAL A 277 -17.56 -7.02 5.43
N ALA A 278 -18.28 -6.16 4.71
CA ALA A 278 -19.72 -6.32 4.50
C ALA A 278 -20.04 -7.63 3.78
N LEU A 279 -19.25 -7.98 2.76
CA LEU A 279 -19.40 -9.27 2.08
C LEU A 279 -19.14 -10.45 3.03
N ALA A 280 -18.10 -10.37 3.86
CA ALA A 280 -17.81 -11.40 4.87
C ALA A 280 -18.92 -11.51 5.93
N ALA A 281 -19.55 -10.40 6.28
CA ALA A 281 -20.71 -10.34 7.18
C ALA A 281 -22.02 -10.82 6.52
N GLY A 282 -22.02 -11.05 5.21
CA GLY A 282 -23.20 -11.44 4.43
C GLY A 282 -24.09 -10.27 3.99
N ASP A 283 -23.70 -9.02 4.25
CA ASP A 283 -24.43 -7.83 3.82
C ASP A 283 -24.02 -7.44 2.39
N ILE A 284 -24.72 -8.04 1.42
CA ILE A 284 -24.49 -7.83 -0.01
C ILE A 284 -24.87 -6.40 -0.45
N ASP A 285 -25.85 -5.78 0.21
CA ASP A 285 -26.31 -4.43 -0.14
C ASP A 285 -25.24 -3.38 0.19
N THR A 286 -24.70 -3.42 1.40
CA THR A 286 -23.60 -2.55 1.81
C THR A 286 -22.36 -2.83 0.97
N ALA A 287 -22.05 -4.10 0.68
CA ALA A 287 -20.90 -4.46 -0.16
C ALA A 287 -21.02 -3.89 -1.58
N ALA A 288 -22.17 -4.05 -2.24
CA ALA A 288 -22.43 -3.50 -3.57
C ALA A 288 -22.36 -1.98 -3.59
N GLN A 289 -22.93 -1.32 -2.57
CA GLN A 289 -22.93 0.14 -2.47
C GLN A 289 -21.51 0.69 -2.24
N ALA A 290 -20.71 0.05 -1.38
CA ALA A 290 -19.32 0.41 -1.16
C ALA A 290 -18.50 0.27 -2.44
N GLN A 291 -18.64 -0.84 -3.17
CA GLN A 291 -17.91 -1.08 -4.41
C GLN A 291 -18.32 -0.14 -5.54
N LYS A 292 -19.60 0.28 -5.59
CA LYS A 292 -20.07 1.32 -6.51
C LYS A 292 -19.40 2.67 -6.23
N GLN A 293 -19.24 3.01 -4.95
CA GLN A 293 -18.51 4.21 -4.55
C GLN A 293 -17.02 4.11 -4.92
N VAL A 294 -16.38 2.95 -4.72
CA VAL A 294 -14.99 2.71 -5.15
C VAL A 294 -14.82 3.02 -6.63
N VAL A 295 -15.63 2.41 -7.51
CA VAL A 295 -15.55 2.65 -8.97
C VAL A 295 -15.79 4.12 -9.32
N THR A 296 -16.76 4.76 -8.66
CA THR A 296 -17.10 6.17 -8.92
C THR A 296 -15.97 7.12 -8.51
N LYS A 297 -15.37 6.91 -7.33
CA LYS A 297 -14.31 7.76 -6.78
C LYS A 297 -12.97 7.50 -7.45
N ALA A 298 -12.66 6.26 -7.79
CA ALA A 298 -11.44 5.91 -8.50
C ALA A 298 -11.46 6.35 -9.99
N LYS A 299 -12.62 6.70 -10.56
CA LYS A 299 -12.79 7.05 -11.97
C LYS A 299 -11.77 8.06 -12.52
N TYR A 300 -11.30 8.98 -11.68
CA TYR A 300 -10.37 10.04 -12.08
C TYR A 300 -8.95 9.84 -11.54
N SER A 301 -8.68 8.77 -10.81
CA SER A 301 -7.32 8.42 -10.41
C SER A 301 -6.56 7.86 -11.61
N GLU A 302 -5.27 8.18 -11.70
CA GLU A 302 -4.34 7.52 -12.63
C GLU A 302 -4.14 6.03 -12.27
N PHE A 303 -4.51 5.63 -11.05
CA PHE A 303 -4.30 4.28 -10.50
C PHE A 303 -5.59 3.44 -10.44
N ARG A 304 -6.45 3.60 -11.45
CA ARG A 304 -7.66 2.78 -11.61
C ARG A 304 -7.33 1.30 -11.71
N ASP A 305 -8.16 0.46 -11.12
CA ASP A 305 -8.01 -1.00 -11.11
C ASP A 305 -9.22 -1.68 -11.78
N PRO A 306 -9.03 -2.47 -12.86
CA PRO A 306 -10.10 -3.26 -13.47
C PRO A 306 -10.79 -4.21 -12.49
N GLU A 307 -10.08 -4.68 -11.45
CA GLU A 307 -10.68 -5.54 -10.44
C GLU A 307 -11.77 -4.84 -9.63
N ASP A 308 -11.72 -3.51 -9.48
CA ASP A 308 -12.77 -2.78 -8.77
C ASP A 308 -14.12 -2.87 -9.50
N HIS A 309 -14.10 -2.89 -10.84
CA HIS A 309 -15.31 -3.07 -11.63
C HIS A 309 -15.77 -4.53 -11.60
N ALA A 310 -14.85 -5.50 -11.70
CA ALA A 310 -15.20 -6.91 -11.59
C ALA A 310 -15.82 -7.23 -10.22
N ARG A 311 -15.26 -6.71 -9.12
CA ARG A 311 -15.85 -6.81 -7.78
C ARG A 311 -17.26 -6.21 -7.73
N LEU A 312 -17.49 -5.05 -8.36
CA LEU A 312 -18.83 -4.44 -8.42
C LEU A 312 -19.82 -5.37 -9.12
N VAL A 313 -19.42 -5.92 -10.28
CA VAL A 313 -20.26 -6.86 -11.03
C VAL A 313 -20.59 -8.09 -10.20
N LEU A 314 -19.60 -8.70 -9.55
CA LEU A 314 -19.80 -9.86 -8.67
C LEU A 314 -20.82 -9.56 -7.57
N MET A 315 -20.75 -8.37 -6.94
CA MET A 315 -21.72 -7.97 -5.92
C MET A 315 -23.13 -7.73 -6.50
N LEU A 316 -23.23 -7.10 -7.67
CA LEU A 316 -24.52 -6.88 -8.35
C LEU A 316 -25.17 -8.19 -8.78
N VAL A 317 -24.38 -9.17 -9.24
CA VAL A 317 -24.86 -10.51 -9.54
C VAL A 317 -25.39 -11.21 -8.29
N ARG A 318 -24.63 -11.18 -7.17
CA ARG A 318 -25.09 -11.75 -5.89
C ARG A 318 -26.34 -11.07 -5.34
N LYS A 319 -26.49 -9.77 -5.59
CA LYS A 319 -27.70 -8.99 -5.27
C LYS A 319 -28.91 -9.34 -6.15
N GLY A 320 -28.69 -9.99 -7.30
CA GLY A 320 -29.75 -10.29 -8.27
C GLY A 320 -30.09 -9.12 -9.20
N ASP A 321 -29.13 -8.22 -9.48
CA ASP A 321 -29.29 -7.11 -10.43
C ASP A 321 -28.43 -7.31 -11.70
N PRO A 322 -28.86 -8.19 -12.63
CA PRO A 322 -28.13 -8.47 -13.85
C PRO A 322 -28.05 -7.27 -14.82
N LEU A 323 -29.00 -6.33 -14.71
CA LEU A 323 -29.03 -5.14 -15.57
C LEU A 323 -27.91 -4.17 -15.22
N GLN A 324 -27.76 -3.84 -13.93
CA GLN A 324 -26.65 -3.01 -13.48
C GLN A 324 -25.31 -3.73 -13.64
N ALA A 325 -25.26 -5.04 -13.41
CA ALA A 325 -24.06 -5.85 -13.65
C ALA A 325 -23.59 -5.74 -15.11
N GLY A 326 -24.51 -5.93 -16.08
CA GLY A 326 -24.18 -5.78 -17.50
C GLY A 326 -23.77 -4.35 -17.89
N ALA A 327 -24.31 -3.32 -17.24
CA ALA A 327 -23.88 -1.94 -17.45
C ALA A 327 -22.46 -1.70 -16.90
N ALA A 328 -22.12 -2.25 -15.74
CA ALA A 328 -20.80 -2.15 -15.15
C ALA A 328 -19.71 -2.86 -15.99
N ILE A 329 -20.03 -3.99 -16.63
CA ILE A 329 -19.12 -4.65 -17.58
C ILE A 329 -18.85 -3.73 -18.79
N ARG A 330 -19.88 -3.13 -19.38
CA ARG A 330 -19.69 -2.20 -20.52
C ARG A 330 -18.84 -0.99 -20.14
N GLU A 331 -18.99 -0.47 -18.93
CA GLU A 331 -18.17 0.65 -18.46
C GLU A 331 -16.73 0.21 -18.19
N LEU A 332 -16.51 -1.00 -17.66
CA LEU A 332 -15.18 -1.61 -17.52
C LEU A 332 -14.46 -1.66 -18.88
N ASP A 333 -15.10 -2.26 -19.88
CA ASP A 333 -14.51 -2.42 -21.22
C ASP A 333 -14.21 -1.06 -21.88
N LYS A 334 -15.11 -0.08 -21.70
CA LYS A 334 -14.98 1.25 -22.30
C LYS A 334 -13.91 2.10 -21.61
N SER A 335 -13.88 2.13 -20.28
CA SER A 335 -13.07 3.07 -19.51
C SER A 335 -11.66 2.55 -19.19
N MET A 336 -11.47 1.23 -19.25
CA MET A 336 -10.23 0.53 -18.87
C MET A 336 -9.64 -0.29 -20.03
N GLY A 337 -10.17 -0.17 -21.24
CA GLY A 337 -9.64 -0.86 -22.42
C GLY A 337 -8.14 -0.62 -22.61
N GLY A 338 -7.39 -1.70 -22.88
CA GLY A 338 -5.94 -1.66 -23.06
C GLY A 338 -5.12 -1.62 -21.76
N GLN A 339 -5.75 -1.51 -20.59
CA GLN A 339 -5.04 -1.68 -19.32
C GLN A 339 -4.78 -3.16 -19.00
N LYS A 340 -3.77 -3.39 -18.17
CA LYS A 340 -3.39 -4.72 -17.71
C LYS A 340 -4.55 -5.38 -16.97
N ASN A 341 -4.79 -6.66 -17.24
CA ASN A 341 -5.85 -7.48 -16.64
C ASN A 341 -7.30 -7.07 -16.96
N THR A 342 -7.56 -6.04 -17.78
CA THR A 342 -8.94 -5.64 -18.12
C THR A 342 -9.73 -6.76 -18.77
N GLU A 343 -9.16 -7.44 -19.76
CA GLU A 343 -9.84 -8.54 -20.46
C GLU A 343 -10.15 -9.71 -19.51
N LEU A 344 -9.23 -10.03 -18.60
CA LEU A 344 -9.42 -11.06 -17.58
C LEU A 344 -10.55 -10.68 -16.61
N CYS A 345 -10.53 -9.45 -16.08
CA CYS A 345 -11.57 -8.95 -15.19
C CYS A 345 -12.94 -8.92 -15.87
N SER A 346 -13.01 -8.50 -17.14
CA SER A 346 -14.24 -8.49 -17.94
C SER A 346 -14.76 -9.91 -18.19
N ALA A 347 -13.88 -10.87 -18.49
CA ALA A 347 -14.24 -12.26 -18.69
C ALA A 347 -14.78 -12.91 -17.40
N ILE A 348 -14.13 -12.69 -16.25
CA ILE A 348 -14.62 -13.17 -14.94
C ILE A 348 -16.00 -12.59 -14.62
N ALA A 349 -16.16 -11.27 -14.78
CA ALA A 349 -17.41 -10.58 -14.54
C ALA A 349 -18.54 -11.07 -15.47
N SER A 350 -18.22 -11.30 -16.74
CA SER A 350 -19.16 -11.81 -17.74
C SER A 350 -19.56 -13.26 -17.47
N ALA A 351 -18.61 -14.11 -17.03
CA ALA A 351 -18.90 -15.48 -16.63
C ALA A 351 -19.90 -15.53 -15.47
N ALA A 352 -19.69 -14.71 -14.43
CA ALA A 352 -20.60 -14.62 -13.29
C ALA A 352 -22.01 -14.16 -13.71
N LEU A 353 -22.10 -13.13 -14.55
CA LEU A 353 -23.39 -12.63 -15.05
C LEU A 353 -24.12 -13.66 -15.91
N HIS A 354 -23.42 -14.34 -16.82
CA HIS A 354 -24.01 -15.36 -17.68
C HIS A 354 -24.44 -16.60 -16.91
N GLY A 355 -23.67 -17.02 -15.90
CA GLY A 355 -24.07 -18.10 -14.98
C GLY A 355 -25.37 -17.75 -14.24
N HIS A 356 -25.45 -16.54 -13.68
CA HIS A 356 -26.65 -16.07 -12.98
C HIS A 356 -27.88 -15.95 -13.89
N THR A 357 -27.69 -15.56 -15.16
CA THR A 357 -28.80 -15.47 -16.13
C THR A 357 -29.13 -16.80 -16.82
N GLY A 358 -28.42 -17.88 -16.51
CA GLY A 358 -28.64 -19.21 -17.08
C GLY A 358 -28.13 -19.40 -18.51
N ASN A 359 -27.34 -18.45 -19.06
CA ASN A 359 -26.79 -18.57 -20.41
C ASN A 359 -25.48 -19.38 -20.39
N MET A 360 -25.60 -20.70 -20.28
CA MET A 360 -24.47 -21.63 -20.14
C MET A 360 -23.46 -21.54 -21.29
N VAL A 361 -23.91 -21.29 -22.53
CA VAL A 361 -23.02 -21.19 -23.70
C VAL A 361 -22.10 -19.99 -23.57
N ARG A 362 -22.65 -18.80 -23.28
CA ARG A 362 -21.84 -17.60 -23.11
C ARG A 362 -21.02 -17.65 -21.82
N MET A 363 -21.55 -18.24 -20.77
CA MET A 363 -20.82 -18.44 -19.52
C MET A 363 -19.56 -19.29 -19.74
N ASN A 364 -19.68 -20.44 -20.41
CA ASN A 364 -18.53 -21.31 -20.69
C ASN A 364 -17.48 -20.60 -21.55
N ALA A 365 -17.92 -19.87 -22.60
CA ALA A 365 -17.02 -19.08 -23.43
C ALA A 365 -16.26 -18.01 -22.61
N SER A 366 -16.95 -17.29 -21.73
CA SER A 366 -16.32 -16.31 -20.84
C SER A 366 -15.37 -16.95 -19.82
N LEU A 367 -15.70 -18.13 -19.30
CA LEU A 367 -14.80 -18.88 -18.41
C LEU A 367 -13.52 -19.32 -19.13
N ASP A 368 -13.62 -19.83 -20.36
CA ASP A 368 -12.45 -20.23 -21.16
C ASP A 368 -11.53 -19.04 -21.42
N LEU A 369 -12.09 -17.88 -21.77
CA LEU A 369 -11.34 -16.63 -21.90
C LEU A 369 -10.66 -16.23 -20.58
N ALA A 370 -11.40 -16.28 -19.47
CA ALA A 370 -10.87 -15.94 -18.15
C ALA A 370 -9.71 -16.87 -17.75
N LEU A 371 -9.85 -18.18 -17.95
CA LEU A 371 -8.81 -19.15 -17.61
C LEU A 371 -7.56 -19.00 -18.48
N ALA A 372 -7.73 -18.79 -19.80
CA ALA A 372 -6.62 -18.54 -20.71
C ALA A 372 -5.85 -17.26 -20.34
N ALA A 373 -6.56 -16.17 -20.06
CA ALA A 373 -5.97 -14.91 -19.63
C ALA A 373 -5.34 -15.00 -18.23
N CYS A 374 -5.94 -15.76 -17.31
CA CYS A 374 -5.40 -15.96 -15.95
C CYS A 374 -4.04 -16.65 -15.96
N ARG A 375 -3.80 -17.60 -16.86
CA ARG A 375 -2.49 -18.30 -16.98
C ARG A 375 -1.34 -17.38 -17.38
N GLN A 376 -1.63 -16.27 -18.05
CA GLN A 376 -0.63 -15.29 -18.51
C GLN A 376 -0.60 -14.03 -17.62
N SER A 377 -1.59 -13.87 -16.75
CA SER A 377 -1.74 -12.69 -15.91
C SER A 377 -0.69 -12.65 -14.80
N VAL A 378 -0.06 -11.49 -14.65
CA VAL A 378 0.81 -11.17 -13.51
C VAL A 378 0.11 -10.12 -12.66
N GLY A 379 0.00 -10.36 -11.36
CA GLY A 379 -0.52 -9.39 -10.39
C GLY A 379 -2.05 -9.31 -10.28
N LEU A 380 -2.81 -10.27 -10.81
CA LEU A 380 -4.22 -10.44 -10.43
C LEU A 380 -4.29 -10.89 -8.96
N SER A 381 -5.16 -10.27 -8.18
CA SER A 381 -5.30 -10.58 -6.75
C SER A 381 -5.74 -12.03 -6.49
N SER A 382 -5.25 -12.58 -5.38
CA SER A 382 -5.67 -13.91 -4.92
C SER A 382 -7.18 -14.00 -4.70
N ALA A 383 -7.81 -12.91 -4.24
CA ALA A 383 -9.26 -12.83 -4.09
C ALA A 383 -9.99 -13.04 -5.43
N MET A 384 -9.55 -12.36 -6.48
CA MET A 384 -10.16 -12.50 -7.81
C MET A 384 -9.92 -13.89 -8.42
N LYS A 385 -8.71 -14.47 -8.23
CA LYS A 385 -8.42 -15.87 -8.61
C LYS A 385 -9.33 -16.86 -7.89
N MET A 386 -9.56 -16.68 -6.60
CA MET A 386 -10.48 -17.51 -5.82
C MET A 386 -11.93 -17.39 -6.32
N GLU A 387 -12.37 -16.20 -6.75
CA GLU A 387 -13.71 -16.01 -7.35
C GLU A 387 -13.84 -16.73 -8.71
N LEU A 388 -12.81 -16.68 -9.55
CA LEU A 388 -12.76 -17.49 -10.78
C LEU A 388 -12.86 -18.98 -10.47
N ALA A 389 -12.10 -19.46 -9.48
CA ALA A 389 -12.13 -20.86 -9.06
C ALA A 389 -13.50 -21.28 -8.50
N ARG A 390 -14.15 -20.44 -7.67
CA ARG A 390 -15.53 -20.67 -7.20
C ARG A 390 -16.49 -20.82 -8.36
N THR A 391 -16.42 -19.89 -9.33
CA THR A 391 -17.29 -19.93 -10.52
C THR A 391 -17.06 -21.21 -11.34
N CYS A 392 -15.82 -21.70 -11.43
CA CYS A 392 -15.51 -22.97 -12.09
C CYS A 392 -16.12 -24.16 -11.33
N LEU A 393 -15.98 -24.22 -10.00
CA LEU A 393 -16.55 -25.28 -9.16
C LEU A 393 -18.08 -25.34 -9.23
N ASP A 394 -18.74 -24.18 -9.19
CA ASP A 394 -20.20 -24.08 -9.25
C ASP A 394 -20.77 -24.64 -10.57
N HIS A 395 -19.94 -24.72 -11.63
CA HIS A 395 -20.33 -25.20 -12.95
C HIS A 395 -19.59 -26.48 -13.37
N GLY A 396 -19.01 -27.22 -12.43
CA GLY A 396 -18.44 -28.55 -12.65
C GLY A 396 -17.05 -28.59 -13.32
N ARG A 397 -16.34 -27.47 -13.38
CA ARG A 397 -14.97 -27.35 -13.93
C ARG A 397 -13.92 -27.53 -12.85
N GLU A 398 -13.84 -28.74 -12.30
CA GLU A 398 -13.00 -29.03 -11.13
C GLU A 398 -11.50 -28.96 -11.42
N GLU A 399 -11.05 -29.43 -12.59
CA GLU A 399 -9.64 -29.43 -12.95
C GLU A 399 -9.10 -28.01 -13.06
N GLU A 400 -9.82 -27.14 -13.76
CA GLU A 400 -9.43 -25.75 -13.97
C GLU A 400 -9.50 -24.94 -12.67
N ALA A 401 -10.48 -25.21 -11.80
CA ALA A 401 -10.52 -24.63 -10.46
C ALA A 401 -9.29 -25.05 -9.63
N GLY A 402 -8.89 -26.33 -9.73
CA GLY A 402 -7.69 -26.85 -9.09
C GLY A 402 -6.41 -26.19 -9.58
N GLU A 403 -6.29 -25.91 -10.89
CA GLU A 403 -5.15 -25.17 -11.46
C GLU A 403 -5.05 -23.75 -10.88
N VAL A 404 -6.16 -23.00 -10.88
CA VAL A 404 -6.20 -21.62 -10.37
C VAL A 404 -5.89 -21.59 -8.87
N LEU A 405 -6.48 -22.50 -8.09
CA LEU A 405 -6.24 -22.57 -6.64
C LEU A 405 -4.83 -23.02 -6.31
N ARG A 406 -4.21 -23.89 -7.12
CA ARG A 406 -2.79 -24.22 -6.96
C ARG A 406 -1.95 -22.97 -7.02
N ASP A 407 -2.22 -22.09 -7.98
CA ASP A 407 -1.47 -20.85 -8.13
C ASP A 407 -1.63 -19.91 -6.93
N VAL A 408 -2.85 -19.77 -6.41
CA VAL A 408 -3.12 -19.04 -5.16
C VAL A 408 -2.36 -19.65 -3.99
N MET A 409 -2.42 -20.98 -3.82
CA MET A 409 -1.76 -21.68 -2.72
C MET A 409 -0.23 -21.59 -2.78
N ARG A 410 0.36 -21.66 -3.97
CA ARG A 410 1.81 -21.49 -4.17
C ARG A 410 2.26 -20.06 -3.90
N ASN A 411 1.40 -19.05 -4.01
CA ASN A 411 1.72 -17.67 -3.70
C ASN A 411 1.22 -17.24 -2.30
N ALA A 412 0.67 -18.16 -1.50
CA ALA A 412 0.11 -17.82 -0.19
C ALA A 412 1.22 -17.33 0.76
N PRO A 413 1.09 -16.11 1.32
CA PRO A 413 2.11 -15.56 2.22
C PRO A 413 2.11 -16.23 3.60
N ASP A 414 0.95 -16.69 4.06
CA ASP A 414 0.77 -17.24 5.40
C ASP A 414 -0.23 -18.41 5.43
N SER A 415 -0.40 -18.97 6.64
CA SER A 415 -1.36 -20.05 6.89
C SER A 415 -2.81 -19.61 6.69
N ALA A 416 -3.12 -18.32 6.89
CA ALA A 416 -4.48 -17.80 6.74
C ALA A 416 -4.90 -17.75 5.26
N ALA A 417 -4.05 -17.24 4.38
CA ALA A 417 -4.26 -17.22 2.93
C ALA A 417 -4.38 -18.64 2.36
N MET A 418 -3.53 -19.56 2.84
CA MET A 418 -3.63 -20.98 2.49
C MET A 418 -4.98 -21.58 2.90
N LYS A 419 -5.45 -21.31 4.14
CA LYS A 419 -6.76 -21.75 4.62
C LYS A 419 -7.91 -21.17 3.77
N GLN A 420 -7.83 -19.91 3.36
CA GLN A 420 -8.83 -19.29 2.50
C GLN A 420 -8.93 -19.99 1.14
N ALA A 421 -7.79 -20.30 0.51
CA ALA A 421 -7.78 -21.05 -0.75
C ALA A 421 -8.33 -22.48 -0.59
N MET A 422 -7.99 -23.16 0.51
CA MET A 422 -8.55 -24.48 0.83
C MET A 422 -10.06 -24.43 1.09
N ALA A 423 -10.54 -23.37 1.74
CA ALA A 423 -11.96 -23.19 2.06
C ALA A 423 -12.84 -23.18 0.80
N VAL A 424 -12.33 -22.67 -0.33
CA VAL A 424 -13.03 -22.69 -1.62
C VAL A 424 -13.39 -24.11 -2.07
N LEU A 425 -12.43 -25.03 -2.01
CA LEU A 425 -12.67 -26.45 -2.33
C LEU A 425 -13.52 -27.14 -1.26
N GLN A 426 -13.29 -26.82 0.01
CA GLN A 426 -14.06 -27.39 1.12
C GLN A 426 -15.54 -27.02 1.04
N SER A 427 -15.88 -25.77 0.69
CA SER A 427 -17.27 -25.35 0.50
C SER A 427 -17.96 -26.06 -0.66
N ALA A 428 -17.19 -26.53 -1.66
CA ALA A 428 -17.69 -27.37 -2.76
C ALA A 428 -17.70 -28.88 -2.41
N GLY A 429 -17.47 -29.24 -1.15
CA GLY A 429 -17.42 -30.65 -0.70
C GLY A 429 -16.16 -31.42 -1.11
N ARG A 430 -15.09 -30.73 -1.53
CA ARG A 430 -13.83 -31.31 -2.02
C ARG A 430 -12.69 -31.22 -0.99
N GLY A 431 -12.98 -31.56 0.26
CA GLY A 431 -12.05 -31.38 1.39
C GLY A 431 -10.73 -32.15 1.27
N GLU A 432 -10.77 -33.40 0.79
CA GLU A 432 -9.56 -34.21 0.58
C GLU A 432 -8.68 -33.66 -0.53
N GLN A 433 -9.28 -33.24 -1.65
CA GLN A 433 -8.57 -32.60 -2.76
C GLN A 433 -7.90 -31.30 -2.29
N ALA A 434 -8.57 -30.51 -1.44
CA ALA A 434 -8.01 -29.29 -0.87
C ALA A 434 -6.71 -29.57 -0.09
N LEU A 435 -6.70 -30.62 0.73
CA LEU A 435 -5.52 -31.04 1.50
C LEU A 435 -4.40 -31.55 0.60
N ALA A 436 -4.73 -32.37 -0.41
CA ALA A 436 -3.77 -32.88 -1.38
C ALA A 436 -3.12 -31.74 -2.18
N LEU A 437 -3.93 -30.80 -2.68
CA LEU A 437 -3.47 -29.64 -3.45
C LEU A 437 -2.57 -28.72 -2.60
N ALA A 438 -2.93 -28.49 -1.35
CA ALA A 438 -2.11 -27.69 -0.43
C ALA A 438 -0.75 -28.38 -0.12
N ARG A 439 -0.73 -29.71 0.02
CA ARG A 439 0.52 -30.47 0.20
C ARG A 439 1.41 -30.36 -1.03
N LEU A 440 0.85 -30.58 -2.22
CA LEU A 440 1.57 -30.52 -3.48
C LEU A 440 2.12 -29.10 -3.75
N SER A 441 1.30 -28.06 -3.52
CA SER A 441 1.72 -26.66 -3.67
C SER A 441 2.90 -26.30 -2.76
N ARG A 442 2.89 -26.77 -1.51
CA ARG A 442 4.03 -26.58 -0.58
C ARG A 442 5.28 -27.31 -1.03
N GLN A 443 5.12 -28.54 -1.56
CA GLN A 443 6.25 -29.31 -2.06
C GLN A 443 6.91 -28.63 -3.26
N GLU A 444 6.12 -28.17 -4.25
CA GLU A 444 6.64 -27.45 -5.42
C GLU A 444 7.47 -26.21 -5.00
N VAL A 445 6.97 -25.42 -4.05
CA VAL A 445 7.71 -24.26 -3.51
C VAL A 445 9.01 -24.69 -2.82
N ALA A 446 8.96 -25.74 -2.01
CA ALA A 446 10.13 -26.26 -1.31
C ALA A 446 11.19 -26.77 -2.28
N ASP A 447 10.80 -27.46 -3.35
CA ASP A 447 11.70 -27.98 -4.38
C ASP A 447 12.39 -26.85 -5.16
N MET A 448 11.66 -25.79 -5.53
CA MET A 448 12.24 -24.61 -6.19
C MET A 448 13.30 -23.95 -5.31
N VAL A 449 12.99 -23.74 -4.02
CA VAL A 449 13.92 -23.15 -3.05
C VAL A 449 15.14 -24.06 -2.82
N ALA A 450 14.92 -25.38 -2.70
CA ALA A 450 15.99 -26.35 -2.50
C ALA A 450 16.96 -26.39 -3.68
N ALA A 451 16.46 -26.29 -4.92
CA ALA A 451 17.28 -26.27 -6.13
C ALA A 451 18.23 -25.06 -6.15
N GLY A 452 17.72 -23.85 -5.87
CA GLY A 452 18.55 -22.65 -5.79
C GLY A 452 19.58 -22.73 -4.64
N ALA A 453 19.17 -23.25 -3.48
CA ALA A 453 20.06 -23.43 -2.34
C ALA A 453 21.17 -24.47 -2.58
N ALA A 454 20.89 -25.53 -3.34
CA ALA A 454 21.86 -26.56 -3.70
C ALA A 454 22.99 -25.97 -4.57
N ARG A 455 22.66 -25.20 -5.62
CA ARG A 455 23.66 -24.49 -6.45
C ARG A 455 24.56 -23.57 -5.64
N ALA A 456 23.97 -22.81 -4.71
CA ALA A 456 24.74 -21.94 -3.83
C ALA A 456 25.69 -22.72 -2.90
N LYS A 457 25.33 -23.94 -2.46
CA LYS A 457 26.21 -24.81 -1.65
C LYS A 457 27.36 -25.39 -2.47
N GLU A 458 27.15 -25.63 -3.75
CA GLU A 458 28.19 -26.08 -4.69
C GLU A 458 29.17 -24.97 -5.08
N GLY A 459 28.94 -23.72 -4.64
CA GLY A 459 29.74 -22.55 -4.99
C GLY A 459 29.31 -21.87 -6.29
N ASP A 460 28.30 -22.39 -6.99
CA ASP A 460 27.71 -21.77 -8.17
C ASP A 460 26.67 -20.71 -7.78
N PHE A 461 27.15 -19.56 -7.33
CA PHE A 461 26.29 -18.44 -6.95
C PHE A 461 25.57 -17.79 -8.16
N GLY A 462 26.13 -17.91 -9.37
CA GLY A 462 25.50 -17.43 -10.59
C GLY A 462 24.25 -18.24 -10.93
N GLY A 463 24.40 -19.57 -11.02
CA GLY A 463 23.28 -20.48 -11.27
C GLY A 463 22.23 -20.44 -10.15
N ALA A 464 22.63 -20.23 -8.89
CA ALA A 464 21.68 -20.03 -7.81
C ALA A 464 20.80 -18.78 -8.01
N VAL A 465 21.38 -17.68 -8.48
CA VAL A 465 20.62 -16.45 -8.79
C VAL A 465 19.69 -16.69 -9.97
N GLU A 466 20.15 -17.31 -11.05
CA GLU A 466 19.33 -17.60 -12.23
C GLU A 466 18.09 -18.43 -11.88
N LEU A 467 18.27 -19.53 -11.14
CA LEU A 467 17.16 -20.38 -10.70
C LEU A 467 16.17 -19.62 -9.81
N MET A 468 16.67 -18.79 -8.89
CA MET A 468 15.79 -18.04 -8.00
C MET A 468 15.07 -16.89 -8.72
N LEU A 469 15.69 -16.26 -9.72
CA LEU A 469 15.03 -15.27 -10.57
C LEU A 469 13.90 -15.90 -11.39
N GLU A 470 14.11 -17.12 -11.93
CA GLU A 470 13.05 -17.88 -12.59
C GLU A 470 11.90 -18.22 -11.61
N ALA A 471 12.24 -18.66 -10.40
CA ALA A 471 11.26 -18.97 -9.36
C ALA A 471 10.43 -17.73 -8.97
N VAL A 472 11.05 -16.56 -8.81
CA VAL A 472 10.32 -15.29 -8.56
C VAL A 472 9.48 -14.89 -9.76
N GLY A 473 9.91 -15.15 -10.99
CA GLY A 473 9.09 -14.92 -12.19
C GLY A 473 7.80 -15.74 -12.18
N LYS A 474 7.83 -16.96 -11.64
CA LYS A 474 6.66 -17.84 -11.51
C LYS A 474 5.82 -17.52 -10.27
N LEU A 475 6.46 -17.22 -9.15
CA LEU A 475 5.85 -17.03 -7.83
C LEU A 475 6.28 -15.68 -7.20
N PRO A 476 5.91 -14.54 -7.81
CA PRO A 476 6.39 -13.23 -7.39
C PRO A 476 5.84 -12.78 -6.03
N ASP A 477 4.72 -13.37 -5.60
CA ASP A 477 4.03 -13.04 -4.35
C ASP A 477 4.27 -14.08 -3.24
N ASN A 478 5.11 -15.10 -3.48
CA ASN A 478 5.50 -16.05 -2.44
C ASN A 478 6.67 -15.51 -1.58
N PRO A 479 6.49 -15.30 -0.26
CA PRO A 479 7.53 -14.72 0.60
C PRO A 479 8.76 -15.61 0.75
N GLN A 480 8.61 -16.94 0.74
CA GLN A 480 9.74 -17.86 0.84
C GLN A 480 10.61 -17.82 -0.41
N VAL A 481 9.99 -17.79 -1.60
CA VAL A 481 10.71 -17.70 -2.88
C VAL A 481 11.45 -16.38 -2.97
N VAL A 482 10.76 -15.26 -2.70
CA VAL A 482 11.36 -13.92 -2.73
C VAL A 482 12.47 -13.77 -1.69
N PHE A 483 12.30 -14.33 -0.48
CA PHE A 483 13.34 -14.34 0.54
C PHE A 483 14.59 -15.11 0.08
N ASN A 484 14.42 -16.31 -0.45
CA ASN A 484 15.57 -17.10 -0.91
C ASN A 484 16.23 -16.49 -2.15
N ALA A 485 15.49 -15.78 -2.99
CA ALA A 485 16.05 -15.00 -4.09
C ALA A 485 16.92 -13.85 -3.57
N ALA A 486 16.46 -13.12 -2.55
CA ALA A 486 17.27 -12.10 -1.88
C ALA A 486 18.57 -12.70 -1.33
N VAL A 487 18.51 -13.84 -0.64
CA VAL A 487 19.69 -14.53 -0.11
C VAL A 487 20.65 -14.95 -1.23
N ALA A 488 20.14 -15.53 -2.32
CA ALA A 488 20.96 -15.97 -3.45
C ALA A 488 21.71 -14.79 -4.08
N VAL A 489 21.02 -13.67 -4.31
CA VAL A 489 21.60 -12.44 -4.86
C VAL A 489 22.66 -11.86 -3.92
N LEU A 490 22.37 -11.75 -2.62
CA LEU A 490 23.33 -11.22 -1.65
C LEU A 490 24.59 -12.08 -1.55
N LYS A 491 24.45 -13.42 -1.51
CA LYS A 491 25.61 -14.33 -1.54
C LYS A 491 26.43 -14.17 -2.83
N CYS A 492 25.76 -14.02 -3.97
CA CYS A 492 26.44 -13.77 -5.23
C CYS A 492 27.27 -12.47 -5.19
N LEU A 493 26.69 -11.37 -4.70
CA LEU A 493 27.39 -10.09 -4.52
C LEU A 493 28.57 -10.20 -3.52
N GLU A 494 28.40 -10.95 -2.44
CA GLU A 494 29.42 -11.15 -1.43
C GLU A 494 30.68 -11.83 -2.00
N HIS A 495 30.49 -12.85 -2.84
CA HIS A 495 31.56 -13.68 -3.39
C HIS A 495 32.10 -13.23 -4.75
N ARG A 496 31.27 -12.67 -5.63
CA ARG A 496 31.65 -12.29 -7.01
C ARG A 496 31.96 -10.81 -7.19
N GLY A 497 31.68 -9.98 -6.19
CA GLY A 497 31.83 -8.52 -6.31
C GLY A 497 30.49 -7.81 -6.47
N TRP A 498 30.51 -6.48 -6.28
CA TRP A 498 29.33 -5.66 -6.46
C TRP A 498 28.95 -5.54 -7.95
N ASP A 499 27.70 -5.85 -8.26
CA ASP A 499 27.04 -5.57 -9.52
C ASP A 499 25.78 -4.74 -9.26
N SER A 500 25.65 -3.59 -9.93
CA SER A 500 24.55 -2.65 -9.64
C SER A 500 23.17 -3.22 -9.95
N ARG A 501 23.06 -4.09 -10.97
CA ARG A 501 21.78 -4.71 -11.34
C ARG A 501 21.37 -5.74 -10.29
N LEU A 502 22.29 -6.58 -9.84
CA LEU A 502 22.07 -7.51 -8.74
C LEU A 502 21.80 -6.78 -7.42
N GLY A 503 22.50 -5.67 -7.16
CA GLY A 503 22.21 -4.79 -6.02
C GLY A 503 20.77 -4.28 -6.02
N GLN A 504 20.26 -3.86 -7.19
CA GLN A 504 18.86 -3.46 -7.33
C GLN A 504 17.89 -4.63 -7.13
N HIS A 505 18.21 -5.82 -7.65
CA HIS A 505 17.40 -7.02 -7.40
C HIS A 505 17.34 -7.37 -5.91
N ALA A 506 18.47 -7.29 -5.19
CA ALA A 506 18.51 -7.53 -3.75
C ALA A 506 17.56 -6.58 -3.00
N LEU A 507 17.61 -5.28 -3.31
CA LEU A 507 16.71 -4.29 -2.71
C LEU A 507 15.24 -4.58 -3.02
N ASN A 508 14.92 -4.89 -4.27
CA ASN A 508 13.56 -5.20 -4.69
C ASN A 508 13.03 -6.44 -3.94
N PHE A 509 13.85 -7.48 -3.78
CA PHE A 509 13.43 -8.70 -3.08
C PHE A 509 13.35 -8.49 -1.57
N ILE A 510 14.28 -7.79 -0.94
CA ILE A 510 14.19 -7.45 0.50
C ILE A 510 12.91 -6.65 0.77
N GLY A 511 12.62 -5.63 -0.05
CA GLY A 511 11.38 -4.88 0.03
C GLY A 511 10.14 -5.74 -0.23
N GLY A 512 10.23 -6.69 -1.16
CA GLY A 512 9.21 -7.70 -1.42
C GLY A 512 8.91 -8.58 -0.21
N VAL A 513 9.94 -9.12 0.47
CA VAL A 513 9.76 -9.91 1.71
C VAL A 513 9.09 -9.07 2.78
N ARG A 514 9.54 -7.83 3.02
CA ARG A 514 8.90 -6.94 4.01
C ARG A 514 7.43 -6.70 3.74
N ARG A 515 7.04 -6.63 2.46
CA ARG A 515 5.65 -6.45 2.04
C ARG A 515 4.83 -7.74 2.22
N LEU A 516 5.40 -8.88 1.85
CA LEU A 516 4.69 -10.17 1.80
C LEU A 516 4.64 -10.87 3.15
N ASP A 517 5.69 -10.77 3.96
CA ASP A 517 5.82 -11.38 5.29
C ASP A 517 6.54 -10.42 6.24
N PRO A 518 5.86 -9.35 6.71
CA PRO A 518 6.47 -8.33 7.56
C PRO A 518 6.96 -8.87 8.91
N ALA A 519 6.38 -9.97 9.40
CA ALA A 519 6.70 -10.59 10.68
C ALA A 519 7.81 -11.65 10.57
N ASN A 520 8.47 -11.78 9.41
CA ASN A 520 9.48 -12.80 9.20
C ASN A 520 10.69 -12.59 10.15
N PRO A 521 11.01 -13.56 11.03
CA PRO A 521 12.10 -13.40 12.01
C PRO A 521 13.49 -13.33 11.36
N LYS A 522 13.63 -13.67 10.07
CA LYS A 522 14.90 -13.65 9.34
C LYS A 522 15.13 -12.35 8.55
N LEU A 523 14.16 -11.44 8.51
CA LEU A 523 14.30 -10.14 7.85
C LEU A 523 15.47 -9.30 8.41
N PRO A 524 15.69 -9.20 9.74
CA PRO A 524 16.82 -8.44 10.29
C PRO A 524 18.18 -8.98 9.84
N VAL A 525 18.31 -10.30 9.76
CA VAL A 525 19.55 -10.97 9.29
C VAL A 525 19.81 -10.65 7.82
N LEU A 526 18.76 -10.72 6.99
CA LEU A 526 18.84 -10.39 5.57
C LEU A 526 19.25 -8.93 5.33
N ALA A 527 18.65 -8.00 6.07
CA ALA A 527 18.99 -6.58 6.01
C ALA A 527 20.43 -6.31 6.48
N GLY A 528 20.87 -7.00 7.55
CA GLY A 528 22.24 -6.90 8.05
C GLY A 528 23.29 -7.35 7.02
N LEU A 529 23.05 -8.48 6.35
CA LEU A 529 23.91 -8.97 5.28
C LEU A 529 24.02 -7.97 4.12
N HIS A 530 22.89 -7.41 3.69
CA HIS A 530 22.86 -6.38 2.65
C HIS A 530 23.70 -5.15 3.03
N GLN A 531 23.57 -4.66 4.26
CA GLN A 531 24.37 -3.53 4.74
C GLN A 531 25.88 -3.84 4.81
N GLN A 532 26.24 -5.04 5.25
CA GLN A 532 27.65 -5.47 5.28
C GLN A 532 28.26 -5.46 3.88
N ILE A 533 27.52 -5.94 2.87
CA ILE A 533 27.96 -5.94 1.47
C ILE A 533 28.11 -4.51 0.94
N LEU A 534 27.15 -3.62 1.20
CA LEU A 534 27.25 -2.22 0.80
C LEU A 534 28.48 -1.53 1.39
N ARG A 535 28.77 -1.77 2.67
CA ARG A 535 29.96 -1.26 3.35
C ARG A 535 31.25 -1.84 2.75
N LYS A 536 31.29 -3.15 2.49
CA LYS A 536 32.45 -3.85 1.90
C LYS A 536 32.85 -3.25 0.55
N TYR A 537 31.88 -2.83 -0.27
CA TYR A 537 32.13 -2.30 -1.61
C TYR A 537 32.00 -0.78 -1.73
N ASN A 538 31.90 -0.03 -0.63
CA ASN A 538 31.79 1.44 -0.60
C ASN A 538 30.67 2.02 -1.48
N VAL A 539 29.54 1.31 -1.59
CA VAL A 539 28.40 1.75 -2.40
C VAL A 539 27.65 2.84 -1.64
N ARG A 540 27.76 4.10 -2.11
CA ARG A 540 26.97 5.23 -1.59
C ARG A 540 25.62 5.29 -2.30
N GLY A 541 24.54 5.48 -1.55
CA GLY A 541 23.13 5.32 -1.97
C GLY A 541 22.59 6.22 -3.11
N GLY A 542 23.44 6.95 -3.84
CA GLY A 542 23.04 7.82 -4.96
C GLY A 542 23.03 7.16 -6.34
N GLY A 543 23.44 5.88 -6.45
CA GLY A 543 23.58 5.19 -7.75
C GLY A 543 22.44 4.22 -8.12
N LEU A 544 21.42 4.07 -7.27
CA LEU A 544 20.32 3.15 -7.50
C LEU A 544 19.17 3.92 -8.17
N ALA A 545 19.14 3.88 -9.50
CA ALA A 545 17.99 4.34 -10.27
C ALA A 545 16.74 3.58 -9.81
N ARG A 546 15.68 4.32 -9.46
CA ARG A 546 14.38 3.73 -9.09
C ARG A 546 13.84 2.87 -10.24
N PRO A 547 13.06 1.81 -9.94
CA PRO A 547 12.35 1.08 -10.98
C PRO A 547 11.31 2.00 -11.65
N VAL A 548 11.17 1.82 -12.97
CA VAL A 548 10.05 2.32 -13.78
C VAL A 548 8.76 1.63 -13.37
#